data_AF-A0AAV9ML89-F1
#
_entry.id   AF-A0AAV9ML89-F1
#
_cell.length_a   1.000
_cell.length_b   1.000
_cell.length_c   1.000
_cell.angle_alpha   90.00
_cell.angle_beta   90.00
_cell.angle_gamma   90.00
#
_symmetry.space_group_name_H-M   'P 1'
#
loop_
_entity.id
_entity.type
_entity.pdbx_description
1 polymer ?
#
loop_
_entity_poly.entity_id
_entity_poly.type
_entity_poly.pdbx_seq_one_letter_code
_entity_poly.pdbx_strand_id
1 'polypeptide(L)'
;MYGLGYDIVSDDYKVVSLSYRDTNNEFMSNTYVDLYSVRKDHWETLGISPYDHSLTDRASGVLVNGALHWLACRTFEYSTAIAAFDLSADKFLEVSGPIDLQDNCFMCNLATLKGCLCISTSLPRDINTVTFWIMKEYGVKESWTKFKIIEPSLDDSLSTLLCSITDDDDVLLDVDE
;
A
#
# COMPACT_ATOMS: atom_id res chain seq x y z
N MET A 1 7.37 0.17 9.33
CA MET A 1 6.90 -0.58 8.14
C MET A 1 8.10 -0.85 7.25
N TYR A 2 8.02 -1.80 6.33
CA TYR A 2 9.09 -2.01 5.35
C TYR A 2 8.51 -2.57 4.05
N GLY A 3 9.25 -2.43 2.96
CA GLY A 3 8.97 -3.07 1.69
C GLY A 3 10.25 -3.56 1.04
N LEU A 4 10.16 -4.64 0.30
CA LEU A 4 11.27 -5.24 -0.44
C LEU A 4 10.90 -5.23 -1.92
N GLY A 5 11.85 -4.83 -2.76
CA GLY A 5 11.66 -4.96 -4.20
C GLY A 5 12.97 -5.05 -4.95
N TYR A 6 12.84 -5.47 -6.21
CA TYR A 6 13.95 -5.54 -7.14
C TYR A 6 13.92 -4.31 -8.05
N ASP A 7 15.02 -3.58 -8.09
CA ASP A 7 15.25 -2.47 -9.00
C ASP A 7 15.99 -2.98 -10.24
N ILE A 8 15.27 -3.07 -11.36
CA ILE A 8 15.82 -3.53 -12.64
C ILE A 8 16.88 -2.56 -13.20
N VAL A 9 16.83 -1.28 -12.84
CA VAL A 9 17.75 -0.27 -13.39
C VAL A 9 19.14 -0.40 -12.78
N SER A 10 19.22 -0.61 -11.46
CA SER A 10 20.49 -0.88 -10.77
C SER A 10 20.84 -2.36 -10.65
N ASP A 11 19.95 -3.25 -11.11
CA ASP A 11 20.06 -4.70 -10.99
C ASP A 11 20.31 -5.11 -9.53
N ASP A 12 19.48 -4.60 -8.61
CA ASP A 12 19.67 -4.74 -7.17
C ASP A 12 18.37 -5.05 -6.41
N TYR A 13 18.49 -5.78 -5.31
CA TYR A 13 17.41 -5.92 -4.35
C TYR A 13 17.55 -4.84 -3.29
N LYS A 14 16.45 -4.13 -3.03
CA LYS A 14 16.40 -3.00 -2.11
C LYS A 14 15.32 -3.21 -1.06
N VAL A 15 15.65 -2.90 0.19
CA VAL A 15 14.69 -2.86 1.30
C VAL A 15 14.48 -1.42 1.71
N VAL A 16 13.25 -0.94 1.66
CA VAL A 16 12.87 0.37 2.19
C VAL A 16 12.25 0.14 3.56
N SER A 17 12.81 0.76 4.58
CA SER A 17 12.29 0.76 5.95
C SER A 17 11.76 2.14 6.29
N LEU A 18 10.55 2.16 6.85
CA LEU A 18 9.88 3.36 7.36
C LEU A 18 9.78 3.22 8.88
N SER A 19 10.45 4.11 9.60
CA SER A 19 10.50 4.07 11.06
C SER A 19 10.07 5.39 11.69
N TYR A 20 9.37 5.30 12.82
CA TYR A 20 9.05 6.45 13.65
C TYR A 20 10.12 6.56 14.73
N ARG A 21 10.68 7.75 14.92
CA ARG A 21 11.47 8.05 16.11
C ARG A 21 10.62 8.93 17.00
N ASP A 22 10.34 8.45 18.20
CA ASP A 22 9.55 9.18 19.18
C ASP A 22 10.32 10.44 19.61
N THR A 23 9.91 11.59 19.09
CA THR A 23 10.36 12.88 19.59
C THR A 23 9.32 13.31 20.62
N ASN A 24 9.73 13.39 21.88
CA ASN A 24 8.89 13.71 23.05
C ASN A 24 8.14 15.07 22.99
N ASN A 25 7.99 15.72 21.83
CA ASN A 25 7.54 17.10 21.71
C ASN A 25 6.82 17.49 20.41
N GLU A 26 6.45 16.58 19.50
CA GLU A 26 5.72 16.96 18.27
C GLU A 26 4.41 16.19 18.10
N PHE A 27 3.34 16.92 17.77
CA PHE A 27 2.02 16.36 17.45
C PHE A 27 2.01 15.49 16.18
N MET A 28 3.15 15.40 15.48
CA MET A 28 3.35 14.61 14.27
C MET A 28 4.66 13.83 14.39
N SER A 29 4.60 12.52 14.20
CA SER A 29 5.79 11.67 14.23
C SER A 29 6.47 11.67 12.86
N ASN A 30 7.69 12.21 12.79
CA ASN A 30 8.47 12.16 11.55
C ASN A 30 8.73 10.71 11.14
N THR A 31 8.40 10.36 9.90
CA THR A 31 8.69 9.03 9.33
C THR A 31 10.05 9.07 8.65
N TYR A 32 11.04 8.40 9.23
CA TYR A 32 12.38 8.26 8.67
C TYR A 32 12.41 7.14 7.63
N VAL A 33 13.16 7.39 6.56
CA VAL A 33 13.28 6.49 5.41
C VAL A 33 14.72 5.98 5.36
N ASP A 34 14.87 4.68 5.58
CA ASP A 34 16.15 3.99 5.48
C ASP A 34 16.09 3.02 4.30
N LEU A 35 17.12 3.01 3.46
CA LEU A 35 17.24 2.17 2.27
C LEU A 35 18.41 1.21 2.46
N TYR A 36 18.14 -0.08 2.35
CA TYR A 36 19.17 -1.10 2.19
C TYR A 36 19.35 -1.44 0.73
N SER A 37 20.60 -1.55 0.29
CA SER A 37 20.97 -2.11 -1.00
C SER A 37 21.74 -3.40 -0.78
N VAL A 38 21.26 -4.51 -1.37
CA VAL A 38 21.92 -5.82 -1.25
C VAL A 38 23.29 -5.78 -1.93
N ARG A 39 23.40 -5.15 -3.10
CA ARG A 39 24.68 -5.04 -3.82
C ARG A 39 25.70 -4.15 -3.14
N LYS A 40 25.25 -3.07 -2.50
CA LYS A 40 26.15 -2.18 -1.77
C LYS A 40 26.39 -2.64 -0.33
N ASP A 41 25.66 -3.65 0.14
CA ASP A 41 25.74 -4.25 1.48
C ASP A 41 25.71 -3.22 2.62
N HIS A 42 24.84 -2.20 2.50
CA HIS A 42 24.69 -1.19 3.54
C HIS A 42 23.32 -0.55 3.57
N TRP A 43 23.02 0.02 4.74
CA TRP A 43 21.88 0.90 4.98
C TRP A 43 22.28 2.36 4.80
N GLU A 44 21.47 3.11 4.07
CA GLU A 44 21.57 4.56 3.89
C GLU A 44 20.29 5.24 4.38
N THR A 45 20.39 6.25 5.22
CA THR A 45 19.24 7.07 5.63
C THR A 45 19.01 8.16 4.59
N LEU A 46 17.87 8.11 3.90
CA LEU A 46 17.54 9.04 2.82
C LEU A 46 16.88 10.34 3.32
N GLY A 47 16.33 10.33 4.54
CA GLY A 47 15.72 11.49 5.17
C GLY A 47 14.35 11.20 5.76
N ILE A 48 13.45 12.18 5.67
CA ILE A 48 12.09 12.11 6.21
C ILE A 48 11.10 12.00 5.05
N SER A 49 10.12 11.10 5.16
CA SER A 49 9.05 10.96 4.19
C SER A 49 8.16 12.22 4.21
N PRO A 50 7.72 12.74 3.04
CA PRO A 50 6.78 13.85 3.00
C PRO A 50 5.35 13.44 3.42
N TYR A 51 5.11 12.15 3.66
CA TYR A 51 3.83 11.58 4.04
C TYR A 51 3.85 11.05 5.48
N ASP A 52 2.68 11.10 6.13
CA ASP A 52 2.45 10.44 7.41
C ASP A 52 1.94 9.01 7.18
N HIS A 53 2.75 8.03 7.55
CA HIS A 53 2.43 6.62 7.38
C HIS A 53 1.74 6.00 8.60
N SER A 54 1.51 6.79 9.67
CA SER A 54 1.00 6.27 10.97
C SER A 54 -0.44 5.75 10.93
N LEU A 55 -1.16 6.02 9.84
CA LEU A 55 -2.58 5.74 9.71
C LEU A 55 -2.92 4.29 9.39
N THR A 56 -1.94 3.52 8.97
CA THR A 56 -2.16 2.14 8.55
C THR A 56 -1.55 1.21 9.56
N ASP A 57 -2.17 0.05 9.73
CA ASP A 57 -1.52 -1.04 10.44
C ASP A 57 -0.17 -1.33 9.77
N ARG A 58 0.80 -1.91 10.49
CA ARG A 58 2.22 -2.00 10.07
C ARG A 58 2.48 -2.96 8.90
N ALA A 59 1.68 -2.86 7.84
CA ALA A 59 1.70 -3.66 6.64
C ALA A 59 3.00 -3.45 5.85
N SER A 60 3.35 -4.48 5.07
CA SER A 60 4.46 -4.43 4.15
C SER A 60 4.12 -3.59 2.92
N GLY A 61 5.12 -2.93 2.33
CA GLY A 61 4.96 -2.17 1.10
C GLY A 61 4.61 -3.05 -0.08
N VAL A 62 3.65 -2.60 -0.89
CA VAL A 62 3.14 -3.33 -2.04
C VAL A 62 3.95 -2.97 -3.29
N LEU A 63 4.66 -3.93 -3.89
CA LEU A 63 5.49 -3.70 -5.07
C LEU A 63 4.66 -3.77 -6.36
N VAL A 64 4.58 -2.66 -7.10
CA VAL A 64 3.97 -2.59 -8.44
C VAL A 64 4.80 -1.65 -9.30
N ASN A 65 5.06 -2.01 -10.55
CA ASN A 65 5.74 -1.15 -11.53
C ASN A 65 7.06 -0.51 -11.02
N GLY A 66 7.88 -1.28 -10.31
CA GLY A 66 9.18 -0.81 -9.79
C GLY A 66 9.10 0.09 -8.56
N ALA A 67 7.91 0.33 -8.00
CA ALA A 67 7.74 1.15 -6.82
C ALA A 67 7.03 0.39 -5.68
N LEU A 68 7.42 0.69 -4.44
CA LEU A 68 6.76 0.19 -3.23
C LEU A 68 5.68 1.15 -2.78
N HIS A 69 4.50 0.65 -2.47
CA HIS A 69 3.33 1.48 -2.18
C HIS A 69 2.82 1.27 -0.76
N TRP A 70 2.40 2.37 -0.14
CA TRP A 70 1.71 2.39 1.15
C TRP A 70 0.54 3.37 1.10
N LEU A 71 -0.50 3.06 1.85
CA LEU A 71 -1.52 4.06 2.19
C LEU A 71 -0.92 5.00 3.24
N ALA A 72 -1.06 6.31 3.04
CA ALA A 72 -0.50 7.32 3.90
C ALA A 72 -1.38 8.58 3.89
N CYS A 73 -1.06 9.57 4.72
CA CYS A 73 -1.69 10.89 4.68
C CYS A 73 -0.72 11.96 4.22
N ARG A 74 -1.26 12.98 3.53
CA ARG A 74 -0.55 14.22 3.28
C ARG A 74 -0.46 14.99 4.58
N THR A 75 0.77 15.19 5.06
CA THR A 75 1.13 15.80 6.34
C THR A 75 0.41 17.14 6.62
N PHE A 76 0.08 17.92 5.59
CA PHE A 76 -0.55 19.24 5.74
C PHE A 76 -2.05 19.31 5.44
N GLU A 77 -2.59 18.29 4.75
CA GLU A 77 -3.96 18.35 4.21
C GLU A 77 -4.91 17.36 4.90
N TYR A 78 -4.37 16.42 5.71
CA TYR A 78 -5.14 15.32 6.33
C TYR A 78 -5.98 14.54 5.31
N SER A 79 -5.51 14.49 4.07
CA SER A 79 -6.14 13.78 2.96
C SER A 79 -5.33 12.53 2.64
N THR A 80 -6.02 11.45 2.23
CA THR A 80 -5.33 10.19 1.95
C THR A 80 -4.50 10.31 0.67
N ALA A 81 -3.30 9.74 0.70
CA ALA A 81 -2.43 9.52 -0.44
C ALA A 81 -2.02 8.04 -0.54
N ILE A 82 -1.69 7.62 -1.76
CA ILE A 82 -0.92 6.39 -1.98
C ILE A 82 0.52 6.84 -2.21
N ALA A 83 1.34 6.70 -1.17
CA ALA A 83 2.75 7.02 -1.23
C ALA A 83 3.48 5.88 -1.94
N ALA A 84 4.16 6.18 -3.03
CA ALA A 84 4.94 5.25 -3.83
C ALA A 84 6.43 5.61 -3.73
N PHE A 85 7.27 4.68 -3.29
CA PHE A 85 8.72 4.85 -3.31
C PHE A 85 9.29 4.16 -4.55
N ASP A 86 9.78 4.95 -5.50
CA ASP A 86 10.45 4.48 -6.70
C ASP A 86 11.84 3.96 -6.35
N LEU A 87 12.05 2.67 -6.59
CA LEU A 87 13.31 2.01 -6.26
C LEU A 87 14.46 2.39 -7.17
N SER A 88 14.21 2.89 -8.38
CA SER A 88 15.27 3.32 -9.30
C SER A 88 15.70 4.75 -9.02
N ALA A 89 14.75 5.62 -8.64
CA ALA A 89 15.00 7.02 -8.33
C ALA A 89 15.34 7.29 -6.85
N ASP A 90 15.15 6.27 -5.98
CA ASP A 90 15.29 6.34 -4.52
C ASP A 90 14.47 7.51 -3.91
N LYS A 91 13.24 7.70 -4.41
CA LYS A 91 12.39 8.85 -4.07
C LYS A 91 10.92 8.48 -3.97
N PHE A 92 10.21 9.24 -3.14
CA PHE A 92 8.76 9.19 -3.10
C PHE A 92 8.12 9.94 -4.27
N LEU A 93 7.05 9.36 -4.78
CA LEU A 93 6.06 9.92 -5.67
C LEU A 93 4.66 9.55 -5.18
N GLU A 94 3.65 10.18 -5.75
CA GLU A 94 2.26 9.97 -5.37
C GLU A 94 1.49 9.29 -6.48
N VAL A 95 0.71 8.27 -6.13
CA VAL A 95 -0.26 7.66 -7.04
C VAL A 95 -1.66 8.13 -6.65
N SER A 96 -2.42 8.60 -7.65
CA SER A 96 -3.81 9.00 -7.44
C SER A 96 -4.66 7.78 -7.06
N GLY A 97 -5.37 7.87 -5.95
CA GLY A 97 -6.39 6.88 -5.56
C GLY A 97 -7.70 7.03 -6.34
N PRO A 98 -8.63 6.08 -6.19
CA PRO A 98 -9.95 6.16 -6.79
C PRO A 98 -10.75 7.33 -6.18
N ILE A 99 -11.64 7.92 -6.99
CA ILE A 99 -12.40 9.13 -6.63
C ILE A 99 -13.21 8.92 -5.34
N ASP A 100 -13.80 7.74 -5.18
CA ASP A 100 -14.66 7.36 -4.06
C ASP A 100 -13.94 7.30 -2.68
N LEU A 101 -12.60 7.31 -2.66
CA LEU A 101 -11.80 7.11 -1.45
C LEU A 101 -11.15 8.38 -0.90
N GLN A 102 -11.37 9.56 -1.49
CA GLN A 102 -10.62 10.78 -1.14
C GLN A 102 -10.73 11.20 0.34
N ASP A 103 -11.80 10.80 1.05
CA ASP A 103 -12.11 11.35 2.38
C ASP A 103 -11.97 10.37 3.56
N ASN A 104 -11.69 9.07 3.36
CA ASN A 104 -11.69 8.13 4.50
C ASN A 104 -10.95 6.79 4.27
N CYS A 105 -9.61 6.78 4.39
CA CYS A 105 -8.82 5.57 4.16
C CYS A 105 -8.30 4.82 5.39
N PHE A 106 -8.74 5.19 6.59
CA PHE A 106 -8.34 4.49 7.83
C PHE A 106 -8.76 3.00 7.85
N MET A 107 -9.71 2.59 7.00
CA MET A 107 -10.20 1.22 6.87
C MET A 107 -9.88 0.60 5.50
N CYS A 108 -8.86 1.13 4.80
CA CYS A 108 -8.41 0.62 3.52
C CYS A 108 -7.20 -0.30 3.69
N ASN A 109 -7.13 -1.36 2.90
CA ASN A 109 -5.93 -2.17 2.71
C ASN A 109 -5.43 -2.02 1.28
N LEU A 110 -4.11 -2.05 1.10
CA LEU A 110 -3.45 -2.04 -0.20
C LEU A 110 -2.88 -3.43 -0.49
N ALA A 111 -3.05 -3.91 -1.71
CA ALA A 111 -2.55 -5.21 -2.14
C ALA A 111 -2.18 -5.19 -3.62
N THR A 112 -1.57 -6.28 -4.10
CA THR A 112 -1.45 -6.57 -5.54
C THR A 112 -2.45 -7.63 -5.96
N LEU A 113 -3.03 -7.48 -7.14
CA LEU A 113 -3.84 -8.51 -7.77
C LEU A 113 -3.47 -8.61 -9.25
N LYS A 114 -2.96 -9.77 -9.68
CA LYS A 114 -2.47 -10.00 -11.05
C LYS A 114 -1.50 -8.88 -11.52
N GLY A 115 -0.61 -8.45 -10.62
CA GLY A 115 0.36 -7.37 -10.87
C GLY A 115 -0.21 -5.94 -10.89
N CYS A 116 -1.52 -5.78 -10.69
CA CYS A 116 -2.18 -4.48 -10.58
C CYS A 116 -2.27 -4.04 -9.12
N LEU A 117 -2.20 -2.73 -8.89
CA LEU A 117 -2.44 -2.17 -7.55
C LEU A 117 -3.93 -2.27 -7.20
N CYS A 118 -4.23 -2.78 -6.01
CA CYS A 118 -5.59 -3.00 -5.52
C CYS A 118 -5.79 -2.33 -4.16
N ILE A 119 -6.98 -1.75 -3.95
CA ILE A 119 -7.41 -1.23 -2.65
C ILE A 119 -8.70 -1.93 -2.26
N SER A 120 -8.80 -2.42 -1.03
CA SER A 120 -10.04 -2.98 -0.48
C SER A 120 -10.51 -2.20 0.74
N THR A 121 -11.82 -2.06 0.92
CA THR A 121 -12.44 -1.47 2.11
C THR A 121 -13.40 -2.43 2.79
N SER A 122 -13.37 -2.42 4.13
CA SER A 122 -14.41 -2.97 4.99
C SER A 122 -15.15 -1.80 5.65
N LEU A 123 -16.27 -1.39 5.05
CA LEU A 123 -17.12 -0.38 5.69
C LEU A 123 -17.95 -1.05 6.79
N PRO A 124 -17.96 -0.53 8.03
CA PRO A 124 -18.68 -1.15 9.16
C PRO A 124 -20.20 -1.33 8.95
N ARG A 125 -20.77 -0.65 7.94
CA ARG A 125 -22.21 -0.67 7.67
C ARG A 125 -22.67 -1.81 6.75
N ASP A 126 -21.75 -2.43 6.01
CA ASP A 126 -22.07 -3.53 5.08
C ASP A 126 -21.19 -4.76 5.39
N ILE A 127 -21.48 -5.44 6.50
CA ILE A 127 -20.70 -6.59 7.02
C ILE A 127 -20.55 -7.72 5.99
N ASN A 128 -21.50 -7.82 5.04
CA ASN A 128 -21.53 -8.90 4.05
C ASN A 128 -20.96 -8.50 2.69
N THR A 129 -20.30 -7.35 2.58
CA THR A 129 -19.78 -6.91 1.29
C THR A 129 -18.39 -6.28 1.39
N VAL A 130 -17.47 -6.85 0.63
CA VAL A 130 -16.14 -6.29 0.42
C VAL A 130 -16.16 -5.50 -0.88
N THR A 131 -15.81 -4.22 -0.80
CA THR A 131 -15.61 -3.39 -1.99
C THR A 131 -14.12 -3.25 -2.24
N PHE A 132 -13.69 -3.46 -3.48
CA PHE A 132 -12.31 -3.25 -3.86
C PHE A 132 -12.19 -2.54 -5.21
N TRP A 133 -11.04 -1.92 -5.43
CA TRP A 133 -10.70 -1.20 -6.65
C TRP A 133 -9.41 -1.77 -7.21
N ILE A 134 -9.35 -1.96 -8.53
CA ILE A 134 -8.13 -2.35 -9.24
C ILE A 134 -7.72 -1.23 -10.19
N MET A 135 -6.46 -0.79 -10.12
CA MET A 135 -5.86 0.12 -11.09
C MET A 135 -5.44 -0.69 -12.33
N LYS A 136 -6.27 -0.64 -13.39
CA LYS A 136 -6.03 -1.42 -14.61
C LYS A 136 -4.83 -0.92 -15.41
N GLU A 137 -4.54 0.38 -15.32
CA GLU A 137 -3.39 1.02 -15.94
C GLU A 137 -2.63 1.81 -14.87
N TYR A 138 -1.39 1.42 -14.61
CA TYR A 138 -0.62 1.97 -13.51
C TYR A 138 -0.44 3.49 -13.63
N GLY A 139 -0.74 4.22 -12.55
CA GLY A 139 -0.65 5.68 -12.48
C GLY A 139 -1.81 6.44 -13.13
N VAL A 140 -2.73 5.76 -13.85
CA VAL A 140 -3.87 6.41 -14.50
C VAL A 140 -5.09 6.36 -13.59
N LYS A 141 -5.50 7.53 -13.08
CA LYS A 141 -6.60 7.69 -12.12
C LYS A 141 -7.92 7.14 -12.66
N GLU A 142 -8.20 7.35 -13.93
CA GLU A 142 -9.45 6.92 -14.58
C GLU A 142 -9.51 5.40 -14.78
N SER A 143 -8.39 4.70 -14.62
CA SER A 143 -8.31 3.24 -14.79
C SER A 143 -8.75 2.45 -13.56
N TRP A 144 -8.96 3.13 -12.42
CA TRP A 144 -9.48 2.48 -11.21
C TRP A 144 -10.89 1.94 -11.47
N THR A 145 -11.02 0.62 -11.42
CA THR A 145 -12.30 -0.07 -11.61
C THR A 145 -12.77 -0.63 -10.28
N LYS A 146 -14.02 -0.33 -9.90
CA LYS A 146 -14.64 -0.78 -8.66
C LYS A 146 -15.33 -2.13 -8.84
N PHE A 147 -15.16 -2.99 -7.85
CA PHE A 147 -15.79 -4.30 -7.73
C PHE A 147 -16.41 -4.44 -6.35
N LYS A 148 -17.47 -5.25 -6.26
CA LYS A 148 -18.15 -5.55 -5.01
C LYS A 148 -18.39 -7.06 -4.94
N ILE A 149 -17.82 -7.70 -3.93
CA ILE A 149 -18.12 -9.09 -3.59
C ILE A 149 -19.19 -9.06 -2.51
N ILE A 150 -20.22 -9.88 -2.68
CA ILE A 150 -21.30 -10.06 -1.72
C ILE A 150 -21.15 -11.47 -1.18
N GLU A 151 -20.65 -11.61 0.04
CA GLU A 151 -20.54 -12.90 0.72
C GLU A 151 -21.46 -12.93 1.95
N PRO A 152 -22.38 -13.90 2.05
CA PRO A 152 -23.35 -13.93 3.13
C PRO A 152 -22.79 -14.33 4.51
N SER A 153 -21.50 -14.67 4.65
CA SER A 153 -20.94 -15.15 5.92
C SER A 153 -19.40 -15.04 6.03
N LEU A 154 -18.83 -13.85 5.88
CA LEU A 154 -17.46 -13.63 6.36
C LEU A 154 -17.54 -13.40 7.88
N ASP A 155 -17.08 -14.39 8.64
CA ASP A 155 -16.75 -14.21 10.05
C ASP A 155 -15.59 -13.20 10.16
N ASP A 156 -15.48 -12.53 11.30
CA ASP A 156 -14.79 -11.24 11.55
C ASP A 156 -13.25 -11.23 11.32
N SER A 157 -12.69 -12.24 10.66
CA SER A 157 -11.27 -12.30 10.30
C SER A 157 -11.05 -11.87 8.85
N LEU A 158 -10.47 -10.69 8.71
CA LEU A 158 -9.84 -10.16 7.50
C LEU A 158 -8.63 -11.04 7.11
N SER A 159 -8.88 -12.29 6.73
CA SER A 159 -7.85 -13.11 6.10
C SER A 159 -7.48 -12.41 4.81
N THR A 160 -6.21 -12.06 4.77
CA THR A 160 -5.58 -11.23 3.76
C THR A 160 -6.01 -11.74 2.38
N LEU A 161 -6.49 -10.86 1.51
CA LEU A 161 -6.77 -11.15 0.09
C LEU A 161 -5.49 -11.68 -0.58
N LEU A 162 -5.15 -12.95 -0.36
CA LEU A 162 -3.97 -13.63 -0.82
C LEU A 162 -4.34 -14.35 -2.12
N CYS A 163 -3.88 -13.73 -3.20
CA CYS A 163 -3.64 -14.27 -4.53
C CYS A 163 -3.89 -15.78 -4.75
N SER A 164 -4.98 -16.13 -5.42
CA SER A 164 -4.91 -16.64 -6.79
C SER A 164 -6.28 -16.51 -7.46
N ILE A 165 -6.35 -15.67 -8.50
CA ILE A 165 -7.38 -15.84 -9.54
C ILE A 165 -6.70 -16.72 -10.58
N THR A 166 -7.03 -18.01 -10.58
CA THR A 166 -6.72 -18.91 -11.71
C THR A 166 -7.34 -18.35 -12.99
N ASP A 167 -6.97 -18.83 -14.17
CA ASP A 167 -7.35 -18.18 -15.44
C ASP A 167 -8.86 -18.13 -15.75
N ASP A 168 -9.70 -18.68 -14.87
CA ASP A 168 -11.14 -18.47 -14.83
C ASP A 168 -11.48 -17.48 -13.69
N ASP A 169 -12.43 -16.57 -13.91
CA ASP A 169 -12.82 -15.38 -13.11
C ASP A 169 -13.13 -15.57 -11.59
N ASP A 170 -12.64 -16.64 -10.96
CA ASP A 170 -12.86 -16.97 -9.56
C ASP A 170 -11.76 -16.43 -8.66
N VAL A 171 -12.16 -15.74 -7.59
CA VAL A 171 -11.30 -15.24 -6.51
C VAL A 171 -11.33 -16.30 -5.39
N LEU A 172 -10.23 -16.99 -5.15
CA LEU A 172 -10.09 -17.86 -3.97
C LEU A 172 -9.59 -17.03 -2.78
N LEU A 173 -10.37 -17.04 -1.69
CA LEU A 173 -9.97 -16.53 -0.38
C LEU A 173 -9.40 -17.70 0.44
N ASP A 174 -8.18 -17.53 0.95
CA ASP A 174 -7.62 -18.46 1.92
C ASP A 174 -8.27 -18.17 3.29
N VAL A 175 -8.86 -19.20 3.89
CA VAL A 175 -9.49 -19.13 5.20
C VAL A 175 -8.67 -20.04 6.10
N ASP A 176 -7.86 -19.44 6.98
CA ASP A 176 -7.18 -20.21 8.03
C ASP A 176 -8.25 -20.76 9.02
N GLU A 177 -8.22 -22.08 9.24
CA GLU A 177 -9.12 -22.83 10.16
C GLU A 177 -8.91 -22.50 11.65
#